data_AF-D2VFP9-F1
#
_entry.id   AF-D2VFP9-F1
#
_cell.length_a   1.000
_cell.length_b   1.000
_cell.length_c   1.000
_cell.angle_alpha   90.00
_cell.angle_beta   90.00
_cell.angle_gamma   90.00
#
_symmetry.space_group_name_H-M   'P 1'
#
loop_
_entity.id
_entity.type
_entity.pdbx_description
1 polymer ?
#
loop_
_entity_poly.entity_id
_entity_poly.type
_entity_poly.pdbx_seq_one_letter_code
_entity_poly.pdbx_strand_id
1 'polypeptide(L)'
;MSSLLSSSLKQQNMQQLSQSLKQQQQFMEEQRFKNNPFFEKLFKRIDGLVSILVADSDGNIISRGYSEECQIEFDTTFPATHILAAEQANKLPFGKNKYIISCYNDYSILQMYTESANTGDEKKSEEEDDDEMGEFLYISFICTSDASLQLIIDLSDSIMESMKTLYLSQENEQQ
;
A
#
# COMPACT_ATOMS: atom_id res chain seq x y z
N MET A 1 25.20 -10.24 -47.81
CA MET A 1 25.82 -9.53 -46.67
C MET A 1 24.98 -8.37 -46.10
N SER A 2 23.96 -7.85 -46.79
CA SER A 2 23.15 -6.73 -46.26
C SER A 2 22.09 -7.11 -45.20
N SER A 3 21.65 -8.37 -45.12
CA SER A 3 20.62 -8.79 -44.16
C SER A 3 21.10 -8.90 -42.71
N LEU A 4 22.40 -9.18 -42.50
CA LEU A 4 22.98 -9.30 -41.16
C LEU A 4 23.14 -7.93 -40.50
N LEU A 5 23.57 -6.91 -41.25
CA LEU A 5 23.67 -5.53 -40.74
C LEU A 5 22.30 -4.95 -40.35
N SER A 6 21.24 -5.24 -41.12
CA SER A 6 19.89 -4.73 -40.80
C SER A 6 19.28 -5.41 -39.57
N SER A 7 19.61 -6.68 -39.31
CA SER A 7 19.17 -7.39 -38.11
C SER A 7 19.84 -6.86 -36.83
N SER A 8 21.14 -6.58 -36.89
CA SER A 8 21.89 -6.01 -35.77
C SER A 8 21.41 -4.60 -35.41
N LEU A 9 21.12 -3.76 -36.41
CA LEU A 9 20.60 -2.40 -36.19
C LEU A 9 19.21 -2.41 -35.55
N LYS A 10 18.33 -3.32 -35.98
CA LYS A 10 17.00 -3.50 -35.39
C LYS A 10 17.09 -3.95 -33.93
N GLN A 11 18.02 -4.84 -33.61
CA GLN A 11 18.21 -5.36 -32.26
C GLN A 11 18.73 -4.28 -31.30
N GLN A 12 19.67 -3.44 -31.75
CA GLN A 12 20.14 -2.28 -30.98
C GLN A 12 19.04 -1.26 -30.70
N ASN A 13 18.24 -0.91 -31.71
CA ASN A 13 17.13 0.04 -31.53
C ASN A 13 16.07 -0.50 -30.56
N MET A 14 15.78 -1.79 -30.61
CA MET A 14 14.81 -2.42 -29.70
C MET A 14 15.30 -2.44 -28.25
N GLN A 15 16.60 -2.67 -28.03
CA GLN A 15 17.20 -2.59 -26.69
C GLN A 15 17.16 -1.17 -26.12
N GLN A 16 17.51 -0.15 -26.92
CA GLN A 16 17.44 1.25 -26.48
C GLN A 16 16.00 1.68 -26.15
N LEU A 17 15.02 1.29 -26.96
CA LEU A 17 13.61 1.58 -26.70
C LEU A 17 13.11 0.90 -25.41
N SER A 18 13.54 -0.35 -25.15
CA SER A 18 13.17 -1.05 -23.92
C SER A 18 13.75 -0.40 -22.66
N GLN A 19 14.97 0.15 -22.75
CA GLN A 19 15.60 0.87 -21.65
C GLN A 19 14.93 2.23 -21.40
N SER A 20 14.57 2.96 -22.46
CA SER A 20 13.85 4.22 -22.30
C SER A 20 12.44 4.02 -21.73
N LEU A 21 11.74 2.97 -22.14
CA LEU A 21 10.43 2.61 -21.58
C LEU A 21 10.52 2.25 -20.09
N LYS A 22 11.55 1.49 -19.69
CA LYS A 22 11.80 1.18 -18.28
C LYS A 22 12.12 2.42 -17.46
N GLN A 23 12.99 3.31 -17.96
CA GLN A 23 13.29 4.57 -17.28
C GLN A 23 12.07 5.50 -17.21
N GLN A 24 11.25 5.54 -18.25
CA GLN A 24 10.02 6.33 -18.26
C GLN A 24 8.97 5.76 -17.30
N GLN A 25 8.83 4.43 -17.21
CA GLN A 25 7.99 3.77 -16.22
C GLN A 25 8.49 4.03 -14.80
N GLN A 26 9.79 3.87 -14.53
CA GLN A 26 10.39 4.18 -13.23
C GLN A 26 10.21 5.65 -12.83
N PHE A 27 10.40 6.58 -13.76
CA PHE A 27 10.18 8.00 -13.50
C PHE A 27 8.70 8.32 -13.24
N MET A 28 7.77 7.70 -13.98
CA MET A 28 6.32 7.85 -13.75
C MET A 28 5.90 7.26 -12.41
N GLU A 29 6.47 6.11 -12.03
CA GLU A 29 6.32 5.49 -10.71
C GLU A 29 6.86 6.45 -9.63
N GLU A 30 8.11 6.92 -9.71
CA GLU A 30 8.68 7.91 -8.79
C GLU A 30 7.81 9.17 -8.64
N GLN A 31 7.20 9.68 -9.72
CA GLN A 31 6.30 10.84 -9.66
C GLN A 31 4.93 10.52 -9.03
N ARG A 32 4.41 9.30 -9.16
CA ARG A 32 3.22 8.83 -8.41
C ARG A 32 3.48 8.80 -6.89
N PHE A 33 4.74 8.74 -6.48
CA PHE A 33 5.18 8.67 -5.09
C PHE A 33 5.63 10.02 -4.51
N LYS A 34 5.27 11.16 -5.12
CA LYS A 34 5.44 12.47 -4.48
C LYS A 34 4.73 12.47 -3.12
N ASN A 35 5.46 12.82 -2.05
CA ASN A 35 4.97 12.84 -0.68
C ASN A 35 3.59 13.53 -0.60
N ASN A 36 2.56 12.72 -0.36
CA ASN A 36 1.21 13.19 -0.14
C ASN A 36 1.25 14.23 1.01
N PRO A 37 0.74 15.47 0.82
CA PRO A 37 0.73 16.48 1.89
C PRO A 37 0.06 16.00 3.18
N PHE A 38 -0.81 14.97 3.08
CA PHE A 38 -1.36 14.27 4.23
C PHE A 38 -0.29 13.47 4.99
N PHE A 39 0.57 12.70 4.31
CA PHE A 39 1.65 11.93 4.94
C PHE A 39 2.66 12.84 5.62
N GLU A 40 3.01 13.97 5.00
CA GLU A 40 3.87 15.00 5.60
C GLU A 40 3.34 15.52 6.94
N LYS A 41 2.02 15.69 7.06
CA LYS A 41 1.40 16.08 8.33
C LYS A 41 1.47 14.96 9.36
N LEU A 42 1.37 13.70 8.94
CA LEU A 42 1.48 12.54 9.82
C LEU A 42 2.91 12.37 10.33
N PHE A 43 3.92 12.45 9.46
CA PHE A 43 5.34 12.40 9.86
C PHE A 43 5.70 13.49 10.87
N LYS A 44 5.14 14.70 10.73
CA LYS A 44 5.36 15.79 11.69
C LYS A 44 4.61 15.63 13.02
N ARG A 45 3.55 14.81 13.04
CA ARG A 45 2.66 14.64 14.19
C ARG A 45 3.03 13.43 15.04
N ILE A 46 3.50 12.36 14.39
CA ILE A 46 3.79 11.08 15.03
C ILE A 46 5.31 10.93 15.09
N ASP A 47 5.86 11.12 16.28
CA ASP A 47 7.29 10.95 16.52
C ASP A 47 7.71 9.49 16.29
N GLY A 48 8.83 9.31 15.60
CA GLY A 48 9.35 8.00 15.19
C GLY A 48 8.61 7.34 14.02
N LEU A 49 7.62 7.96 13.38
CA LEU A 49 7.01 7.44 12.14
C LEU A 49 7.95 7.69 10.95
N VAL A 50 8.45 6.62 10.33
CA VAL A 50 9.46 6.74 9.27
C VAL A 50 8.90 6.49 7.87
N SER A 51 7.89 5.64 7.71
CA SER A 51 7.27 5.37 6.41
C SER A 51 5.80 4.99 6.55
N ILE A 52 5.03 5.31 5.51
CA ILE A 52 3.63 4.89 5.34
C ILE A 52 3.53 4.21 3.97
N LEU A 53 3.00 2.99 3.95
CA LEU A 53 2.70 2.27 2.71
C LEU A 53 1.19 2.06 2.60
N VAL A 54 0.65 2.31 1.42
CA VAL A 54 -0.74 2.01 1.08
C VAL A 54 -0.72 1.01 -0.07
N ALA A 55 -1.41 -0.10 0.10
CA ALA A 55 -1.50 -1.18 -0.88
C ALA A 55 -2.96 -1.57 -1.14
N ASP A 56 -3.20 -2.13 -2.32
CA ASP A 56 -4.46 -2.81 -2.66
C ASP A 56 -4.53 -4.21 -2.03
N SER A 57 -5.62 -4.94 -2.31
CA SER A 57 -5.85 -6.30 -1.84
C SER A 57 -4.88 -7.35 -2.39
N ASP A 58 -4.19 -7.05 -3.49
CA ASP A 58 -3.18 -7.93 -4.07
C ASP A 58 -1.78 -7.65 -3.51
N GLY A 59 -1.65 -6.61 -2.67
CA GLY A 59 -0.38 -6.17 -2.09
C GLY A 59 0.43 -5.25 -3.00
N ASN A 60 -0.13 -4.76 -4.11
CA ASN A 60 0.53 -3.76 -4.93
C ASN A 60 0.53 -2.42 -4.21
N ILE A 61 1.70 -1.79 -4.14
CA ILE A 61 1.85 -0.48 -3.48
C ILE A 61 1.26 0.60 -4.37
N ILE A 62 0.10 1.14 -3.98
CA ILE A 62 -0.56 2.26 -4.66
C ILE A 62 0.03 3.61 -4.25
N SER A 63 0.55 3.70 -3.02
CA SER A 63 1.16 4.92 -2.52
C SER A 63 2.15 4.63 -1.40
N ARG A 64 3.18 5.46 -1.31
CA ARG A 64 4.17 5.40 -0.23
C ARG A 64 4.61 6.81 0.15
N GLY A 65 4.83 7.00 1.44
CA GLY A 65 5.45 8.18 2.01
C GLY A 65 6.69 7.78 2.78
N TYR A 66 7.71 8.62 2.71
CA TYR A 66 8.93 8.47 3.48
C TYR A 66 9.22 9.76 4.23
N SER A 67 9.53 9.64 5.51
CA SER A 67 10.21 10.69 6.26
C SER A 67 11.65 10.85 5.78
N GLU A 68 12.29 11.96 6.14
CA GLU A 68 13.72 12.19 5.88
C GLU A 68 14.62 11.16 6.58
N GLU A 69 14.14 10.52 7.64
CA GLU A 69 14.89 9.57 8.47
C GLU A 69 14.76 8.11 7.98
N CYS A 70 13.91 7.86 6.98
CA CYS A 70 13.67 6.50 6.49
C CYS A 70 14.89 5.94 5.74
N GLN A 71 15.44 4.84 6.25
CA GLN A 71 16.56 4.12 5.63
C GLN A 71 16.16 2.76 5.06
N ILE A 72 14.90 2.35 5.28
CA ILE A 72 14.39 1.03 4.90
C ILE A 72 13.49 1.21 3.69
N GLU A 73 13.74 0.42 2.65
CA GLU A 73 12.86 0.31 1.49
C GLU A 73 12.10 -1.01 1.58
N PHE A 74 10.79 -0.93 1.34
CA PHE A 74 9.89 -2.08 1.32
C PHE A 74 9.41 -2.32 -0.10
N ASP A 75 9.46 -3.58 -0.53
CA ASP A 75 8.87 -4.02 -1.80
C ASP A 75 7.42 -4.50 -1.61
N THR A 76 6.79 -4.92 -2.71
CA THR A 76 5.40 -5.41 -2.71
C THR A 76 5.22 -6.73 -1.95
N THR A 77 6.29 -7.47 -1.66
CA THR A 77 6.17 -8.73 -0.89
C THR A 77 5.80 -8.47 0.56
N PHE A 78 6.14 -7.28 1.07
CA PHE A 78 5.87 -6.90 2.44
C PHE A 78 4.36 -6.70 2.72
N PRO A 79 3.62 -5.83 1.98
CA PRO A 79 2.17 -5.73 2.13
C PRO A 79 1.45 -7.06 1.89
N ALA A 80 1.84 -7.83 0.88
CA ALA A 80 1.21 -9.12 0.56
C ALA A 80 1.27 -10.11 1.74
N THR A 81 2.39 -10.16 2.46
CA THR A 81 2.54 -11.03 3.64
C THR A 81 1.55 -10.64 4.75
N HIS A 82 1.31 -9.35 4.94
CA HIS A 82 0.38 -8.85 5.94
C HIS A 82 -1.07 -9.18 5.60
N ILE A 83 -1.46 -9.01 4.33
CA ILE A 83 -2.81 -9.33 3.86
C ILE A 83 -3.15 -10.78 4.21
N LEU A 84 -2.25 -11.72 3.87
CA LEU A 84 -2.42 -13.12 4.21
C LEU A 84 -2.51 -13.35 5.72
N ALA A 85 -1.69 -12.66 6.52
CA ALA A 85 -1.74 -12.77 7.98
C ALA A 85 -3.08 -12.26 8.55
N ALA A 86 -3.61 -11.17 8.01
CA ALA A 86 -4.90 -10.62 8.39
C ALA A 86 -6.06 -11.58 8.04
N GLU A 87 -6.03 -12.17 6.85
CA GLU A 87 -7.00 -13.20 6.44
C GLU A 87 -7.00 -14.41 7.37
N GLN A 88 -5.82 -14.89 7.77
CA GLN A 88 -5.74 -16.01 8.72
C GLN A 88 -6.21 -15.59 10.12
N ALA A 89 -5.88 -14.36 10.56
CA ALA A 89 -6.35 -13.83 11.84
C ALA A 89 -7.88 -13.70 11.88
N ASN A 90 -8.51 -13.33 10.76
CA ASN A 90 -9.97 -13.22 10.63
C ASN A 90 -10.71 -14.57 10.75
N LYS A 91 -10.02 -15.70 10.53
CA LYS A 91 -10.59 -17.04 10.72
C LYS A 91 -10.60 -17.47 12.19
N LEU A 92 -9.97 -16.72 13.08
CA LEU A 92 -9.97 -17.01 14.51
C LEU A 92 -11.30 -16.58 15.16
N PRO A 93 -11.74 -17.23 16.26
CA PRO A 93 -13.03 -16.95 16.90
C PRO A 93 -13.01 -15.68 17.77
N PHE A 94 -12.26 -14.65 17.36
CA PHE A 94 -12.10 -13.38 18.07
C PHE A 94 -12.76 -12.20 17.34
N GLY A 95 -13.50 -12.47 16.25
CA GLY A 95 -14.10 -11.46 15.40
C GLY A 95 -13.13 -10.96 14.32
N LYS A 96 -13.49 -9.84 13.69
CA LYS A 96 -12.66 -9.22 12.65
C LYS A 96 -11.38 -8.66 13.27
N ASN A 97 -10.24 -8.95 12.66
CA ASN A 97 -8.97 -8.31 12.94
C ASN A 97 -9.10 -6.80 12.67
N LYS A 98 -8.50 -5.97 13.52
CA LYS A 98 -8.46 -4.53 13.29
C LYS A 98 -7.11 -4.08 12.77
N TYR A 99 -6.07 -4.69 13.33
CA TYR A 99 -4.70 -4.42 12.98
C TYR A 99 -3.79 -5.58 13.39
N ILE A 100 -2.60 -5.59 12.82
CA ILE A 100 -1.49 -6.47 13.21
C ILE A 100 -0.29 -5.58 13.55
N ILE A 101 0.39 -5.91 14.64
CA ILE A 101 1.64 -5.27 15.04
C ILE A 101 2.76 -6.29 14.91
N SER A 102 3.79 -5.91 14.16
CA SER A 102 5.02 -6.69 13.96
C SER A 102 6.20 -5.91 14.51
N CYS A 103 6.85 -6.45 15.55
CA CYS A 103 8.00 -5.80 16.19
C CYS A 103 9.31 -6.47 15.71
N TYR A 104 10.23 -5.67 15.19
CA TYR A 104 11.60 -6.07 14.83
C TYR A 104 12.59 -5.36 15.76
N ASN A 105 13.89 -5.65 15.58
CA ASN A 105 14.93 -5.04 16.43
C ASN A 105 14.98 -3.51 16.30
N ASP A 106 14.91 -3.01 15.06
CA ASP A 106 15.18 -1.60 14.76
C ASP A 106 13.93 -0.81 14.39
N TYR A 107 12.80 -1.49 14.17
CA TYR A 107 11.54 -0.87 13.78
C TYR A 107 10.34 -1.71 14.22
N SER A 108 9.20 -1.05 14.32
CA SER A 108 7.90 -1.69 14.52
C SER A 108 6.96 -1.31 13.38
N ILE A 109 6.06 -2.22 13.04
CA ILE A 109 5.09 -2.00 11.98
C ILE A 109 3.69 -2.22 12.54
N LEU A 110 2.84 -1.20 12.39
CA LEU A 110 1.40 -1.29 12.62
C LEU A 110 0.71 -1.34 11.26
N GLN A 111 -0.07 -2.38 11.03
CA GLN A 111 -0.74 -2.61 9.76
C GLN A 111 -2.24 -2.71 9.97
N MET A 112 -3.01 -1.96 9.18
CA MET A 112 -4.46 -1.80 9.30
C MET A 112 -5.11 -1.91 7.92
N TYR A 113 -6.41 -2.18 7.85
CA TYR A 113 -7.13 -2.22 6.59
C TYR A 113 -8.48 -1.52 6.68
N THR A 114 -8.93 -0.94 5.56
CA THR A 114 -10.22 -0.25 5.50
C THR A 114 -11.37 -1.25 5.62
N GLU A 115 -12.45 -0.94 6.33
CA GLU A 115 -13.65 -1.77 6.23
C GLU A 115 -14.36 -1.50 4.89
N SER A 116 -14.80 -2.56 4.19
CA SER A 116 -15.67 -2.44 3.00
C SER A 116 -16.94 -1.67 3.36
N ALA A 117 -17.36 -0.76 2.48
CA ALA A 117 -18.49 0.14 2.70
C ALA A 117 -19.87 -0.56 2.79
N ASN A 118 -19.94 -1.88 2.58
CA ASN A 118 -21.18 -2.63 2.42
C ASN A 118 -21.68 -3.42 3.65
N THR A 119 -21.25 -3.11 4.87
CA THR A 119 -21.94 -3.64 6.07
C THR A 119 -22.96 -2.64 6.60
N GLY A 120 -24.00 -2.40 5.80
CA GLY A 120 -25.31 -2.01 6.32
C GLY A 120 -25.96 -3.23 6.96
N ASP A 121 -26.55 -3.06 8.13
CA ASP A 121 -27.37 -4.05 8.84
C ASP A 121 -28.54 -4.56 7.99
N GLU A 122 -28.30 -5.52 7.10
CA GLU A 122 -29.36 -6.33 6.51
C GLU A 122 -29.14 -7.81 6.81
N LYS A 123 -30.24 -8.42 7.25
CA LYS A 123 -30.32 -9.76 7.82
C LYS A 123 -29.73 -10.78 6.84
N LYS A 124 -28.87 -11.66 7.38
CA LYS A 124 -28.44 -12.93 6.77
C LYS A 124 -29.62 -13.64 6.08
N SER A 125 -29.63 -13.63 4.76
CA SER A 125 -30.09 -14.76 3.96
C SER A 125 -28.87 -15.64 3.71
N GLU A 126 -28.93 -16.87 4.21
CA GLU A 126 -28.00 -17.94 3.93
C GLU A 126 -28.22 -18.38 2.48
N GLU A 127 -27.48 -17.83 1.51
CA GLU A 127 -27.30 -18.43 0.19
C GLU A 127 -26.14 -17.74 -0.55
N GLU A 128 -25.10 -18.53 -0.77
CA GLU A 128 -24.11 -18.50 -1.86
C GLU A 128 -23.08 -17.36 -1.94
N ASP A 129 -21.82 -17.83 -1.96
CA ASP A 129 -20.57 -17.12 -2.17
C ASP A 129 -20.59 -16.31 -3.47
N ASP A 130 -20.21 -15.03 -3.38
CA ASP A 130 -19.34 -14.39 -4.35
C ASP A 130 -18.52 -13.32 -3.60
N ASP A 131 -17.21 -13.53 -3.60
CA ASP A 131 -16.16 -12.74 -2.96
C ASP A 131 -16.04 -11.33 -3.58
N GLU A 132 -17.06 -10.48 -3.44
CA GLU A 132 -16.92 -9.06 -3.75
C GLU A 132 -16.21 -8.38 -2.57
N MET A 133 -14.90 -8.63 -2.46
CA MET A 133 -13.97 -7.92 -1.59
C MET A 133 -13.96 -6.45 -2.05
N GLY A 134 -14.94 -5.67 -1.59
CA GLY A 134 -14.97 -4.22 -1.85
C GLY A 134 -13.61 -3.61 -1.52
N GLU A 135 -13.15 -2.65 -2.32
CA GLU A 135 -11.76 -2.16 -2.33
C GLU A 135 -11.16 -1.92 -0.94
N PHE A 136 -10.46 -2.95 -0.44
CA PHE A 136 -9.73 -2.90 0.81
C PHE A 136 -8.39 -2.23 0.54
N LEU A 137 -8.14 -1.13 1.25
CA LEU A 137 -6.83 -0.50 1.32
C LEU A 137 -6.13 -1.02 2.56
N TYR A 138 -4.94 -1.57 2.35
CA TYR A 138 -4.05 -2.01 3.41
C TYR A 138 -3.01 -0.92 3.66
N ILE A 139 -2.91 -0.49 4.92
CA ILE A 139 -2.06 0.63 5.32
C ILE A 139 -1.05 0.14 6.34
N SER A 140 0.24 0.28 6.02
CA SER A 140 1.33 -0.05 6.92
C SER A 140 2.02 1.22 7.41
N PHE A 141 2.11 1.38 8.72
CA PHE A 141 2.86 2.43 9.40
C PHE A 141 4.13 1.82 9.96
N ILE A 142 5.28 2.26 9.43
CA ILE A 142 6.60 1.81 9.85
C ILE A 142 7.17 2.87 10.77
N CYS A 143 7.51 2.47 11.98
CA CYS A 143 8.03 3.35 13.01
C CYS A 143 9.36 2.83 13.56
N THR A 144 10.17 3.70 14.15
CA THR A 144 11.33 3.28 14.94
C THR A 144 10.90 2.38 16.10
N SER A 145 11.81 1.55 16.62
CA SER A 145 11.47 0.57 17.66
C SER A 145 11.06 1.19 19.01
N ASP A 146 11.39 2.46 19.24
CA ASP A 146 11.02 3.25 20.42
C ASP A 146 9.75 4.11 20.23
N ALA A 147 9.19 4.14 19.02
CA ALA A 147 8.00 4.93 18.72
C ALA A 147 6.75 4.43 19.46
N SER A 148 5.90 5.38 19.89
CA SER A 148 4.61 5.05 20.49
C SER A 148 3.56 4.78 19.41
N LEU A 149 3.25 3.49 19.19
CA LEU A 149 2.18 3.08 18.27
C LEU A 149 0.78 3.51 18.73
N GLN A 150 0.61 3.84 20.02
CA GLN A 150 -0.70 4.20 20.59
C GLN A 150 -1.30 5.42 19.91
N LEU A 151 -0.49 6.43 19.58
CA LEU A 151 -0.98 7.63 18.90
C LEU A 151 -1.54 7.31 17.51
N ILE A 152 -0.96 6.32 16.81
CA ILE A 152 -1.44 5.90 15.49
C ILE A 152 -2.78 5.17 15.64
N ILE A 153 -2.89 4.31 16.65
CA ILE A 153 -4.14 3.59 16.98
C ILE A 153 -5.24 4.58 17.38
N ASP A 154 -4.94 5.58 18.21
CA ASP A 154 -5.92 6.58 18.65
C ASP A 154 -6.41 7.45 17.47
N LEU A 155 -5.60 7.59 16.44
CA LEU A 155 -5.93 8.35 15.23
C LEU A 155 -6.41 7.45 14.08
N SER A 156 -6.52 6.14 14.27
CA SER A 156 -6.76 5.17 13.19
C SER A 156 -7.98 5.54 12.39
N ASP A 157 -9.12 5.75 13.04
CA ASP A 157 -10.39 5.98 12.37
C ASP A 157 -10.35 7.23 11.48
N SER A 158 -9.75 8.31 11.99
CA SER A 158 -9.58 9.56 11.22
C SER A 158 -8.61 9.40 10.05
N ILE A 159 -7.54 8.61 10.22
CA ILE A 159 -6.57 8.35 9.16
C ILE A 159 -7.19 7.46 8.09
N MET A 160 -7.84 6.37 8.48
CA MET A 160 -8.51 5.43 7.56
C MET A 160 -9.59 6.13 6.74
N GLU A 161 -10.40 7.00 7.35
CA GLU A 161 -11.42 7.78 6.63
C GLU A 161 -10.81 8.76 5.62
N SER A 162 -9.73 9.43 6.00
CA SER A 162 -8.99 10.32 5.10
C SER A 162 -8.40 9.55 3.92
N MET A 163 -7.87 8.35 4.16
CA MET A 163 -7.28 7.48 3.14
C MET A 163 -8.34 6.94 2.19
N LYS A 164 -9.48 6.47 2.71
CA LYS A 164 -10.66 6.12 1.90
C LYS A 164 -11.02 7.27 0.97
N THR A 165 -11.20 8.48 1.51
CA THR A 165 -11.54 9.67 0.72
C THR A 165 -10.47 9.95 -0.35
N LEU A 166 -9.19 9.86 -0.02
CA LEU A 166 -8.10 10.20 -0.94
C LEU A 166 -7.97 9.24 -2.12
N TYR A 167 -8.21 7.94 -1.90
CA TYR A 167 -7.93 6.91 -2.91
C TYR A 167 -9.19 6.36 -3.59
N LEU A 168 -10.36 6.32 -2.93
CA LEU A 168 -11.63 5.96 -3.59
C LEU A 168 -12.18 7.08 -4.49
N SER A 169 -11.83 8.35 -4.24
CA SER A 169 -12.26 9.47 -5.09
C SER A 169 -11.56 9.49 -6.46
N GLN A 170 -10.41 8.81 -6.61
CA GLN A 170 -9.61 8.87 -7.84
C GLN A 170 -10.13 7.95 -8.96
N GLU A 171 -10.99 6.98 -8.65
CA GLU A 171 -11.60 6.11 -9.65
C GLU A 171 -12.80 6.76 -10.36
N ASN A 172 -13.55 7.63 -9.67
CA ASN A 172 -14.72 8.29 -10.23
C ASN A 172 -14.40 9.38 -11.27
N GLU A 173 -13.14 9.79 -11.41
CA GLU A 173 -12.71 10.77 -12.43
C GLU A 173 -12.17 10.12 -13.72
N GLN A 174 -12.13 8.78 -13.80
CA GLN A 174 -11.65 8.03 -14.98
C GLN A 174 -12.76 7.30 -15.76
N GLN A 175 -14.04 7.48 -15.41
CA GLN A 175 -15.20 7.02 -16.19
C GLN A 175 -15.86 8.19 -16.93
#